data_AF-A0A7M7IYH0-F1
#
_entry.id   AF-A0A7M7IYH0-F1
#
_cell.length_a   1.000
_cell.length_b   1.000
_cell.length_c   1.000
_cell.angle_alpha   90.00
_cell.angle_beta   90.00
_cell.angle_gamma   90.00
#
_symmetry.space_group_name_H-M   'P 1'
#
loop_
_entity.id
_entity.type
_entity.pdbx_description
1 polymer ?
#
loop_
_entity_poly.entity_id
_entity_poly.type
_entity_poly.pdbx_seq_one_letter_code
_entity_poly.pdbx_strand_id
1 'polypeptide(L)'
;MQIEDAVLRAGNETDQYCVLTFQTPSEMQYLMLRFEDLSLGCTDHFVIFDGPHAIGKSRMDVSCQHNRTSVGTLFTQSNYVTFKYTTDTLRQTNSGFTLILTAFQAFRIAHLFDALTDVIPSSLSTVLLRNVLHPLEVPPFTSIVAHIQNLNLLLADFEMFIF
;
A
#
# COMPACT_ATOMS: atom_id res chain seq x y z
N MET A 1 -12.40 9.68 9.02
CA MET A 1 -11.43 9.38 7.95
C MET A 1 -10.06 9.67 8.54
N GLN A 2 -9.30 8.62 8.80
CA GLN A 2 -7.92 8.69 9.29
C GLN A 2 -7.06 8.06 8.21
N ILE A 3 -5.99 8.75 7.85
CA ILE A 3 -5.02 8.37 6.82
C ILE A 3 -3.73 8.13 7.58
N GLU A 4 -3.21 6.91 7.52
CA GLU A 4 -1.94 6.54 8.13
C GLU A 4 -0.96 6.19 7.04
N ASP A 5 0.25 6.76 7.15
CA ASP A 5 1.29 6.61 6.15
C ASP A 5 2.46 5.82 6.73
N ALA A 6 2.87 4.79 6.00
CA ALA A 6 4.14 4.13 6.19
C ALA A 6 5.04 4.41 4.99
N VAL A 7 6.32 4.69 5.26
CA VAL A 7 7.32 5.00 4.24
C VAL A 7 8.33 3.86 4.20
N LEU A 8 8.57 3.33 3.01
CA LEU A 8 9.60 2.34 2.72
C LEU A 8 10.62 2.93 1.76
N ARG A 9 11.89 2.99 2.17
CA ARG A 9 13.00 3.48 1.35
C ARG A 9 14.01 2.38 1.09
N ALA A 10 14.58 2.37 -0.11
CA ALA A 10 15.76 1.60 -0.47
C ALA A 10 16.64 2.44 -1.38
N GLY A 11 17.96 2.28 -1.29
CA GLY A 11 18.91 2.90 -2.21
C GLY A 11 20.32 2.33 -2.15
N ASN A 12 20.89 2.08 -3.33
CA ASN A 12 22.27 1.65 -3.57
C ASN A 12 22.69 0.32 -2.91
N GLU A 13 21.75 -0.52 -2.48
CA GLU A 13 22.03 -1.84 -1.91
C GLU A 13 22.40 -2.86 -2.98
N THR A 14 23.29 -3.78 -2.63
CA THR A 14 23.71 -4.90 -3.50
C THR A 14 23.46 -6.23 -2.81
N ASP A 15 23.23 -7.27 -3.61
CA ASP A 15 23.06 -8.66 -3.17
C ASP A 15 21.94 -8.84 -2.13
N GLN A 16 20.84 -8.13 -2.31
CA GLN A 16 19.71 -8.15 -1.39
C GLN A 16 18.62 -9.12 -1.81
N TYR A 17 18.05 -9.80 -0.82
CA TYR A 17 16.82 -10.58 -0.94
C TYR A 17 15.90 -10.27 0.23
N CYS A 18 14.94 -9.38 -0.01
CA CYS A 18 14.10 -8.80 1.02
C CYS A 18 12.64 -9.17 0.78
N VAL A 19 11.98 -9.72 1.80
CA VAL A 19 10.53 -9.96 1.79
C VAL A 19 9.89 -9.26 2.98
N LEU A 20 8.96 -8.35 2.68
CA LEU A 20 8.28 -7.49 3.64
C LEU A 20 6.78 -7.64 3.47
N THR A 21 6.06 -7.92 4.55
CA THR A 21 4.60 -7.96 4.53
C THR A 21 4.06 -6.87 5.43
N PHE A 22 3.20 -6.00 4.89
CA PHE A 22 2.44 -5.03 5.64
C PHE A 22 1.00 -5.50 5.79
N GLN A 23 0.43 -5.24 6.95
CA GLN A 23 -0.94 -5.56 7.27
C GLN A 23 -1.60 -4.36 7.95
N THR A 24 -2.82 -4.02 7.53
CA THR A 24 -3.68 -3.10 8.29
C THR A 24 -4.42 -3.85 9.40
N PRO A 25 -4.63 -3.25 10.58
CA PRO A 25 -5.28 -3.93 11.71
C PRO A 25 -6.71 -4.41 11.42
N SER A 26 -7.41 -3.75 10.49
CA SER A 26 -8.76 -4.10 10.06
C SER A 26 -8.78 -4.77 8.70
N GLU A 27 -9.60 -5.83 8.56
CA GLU A 27 -9.89 -6.47 7.26
C GLU A 27 -10.72 -5.58 6.32
N MET A 28 -11.34 -4.52 6.84
CA MET A 28 -12.08 -3.52 6.06
C MET A 28 -11.19 -2.36 5.58
N GLN A 29 -9.90 -2.40 5.90
CA GLN A 29 -8.91 -1.46 5.41
C GLN A 29 -8.14 -2.07 4.24
N TYR A 30 -7.69 -1.17 3.37
CA TYR A 30 -6.91 -1.46 2.17
C TYR A 30 -5.72 -0.51 2.15
N LEU A 31 -4.73 -0.81 1.31
CA LEU A 31 -3.53 -0.01 1.16
C LEU A 31 -3.48 0.63 -0.23
N MET A 32 -3.23 1.93 -0.24
CA MET A 32 -2.81 2.66 -1.43
C MET A 32 -1.29 2.72 -1.45
N LEU A 33 -0.69 2.40 -2.59
CA LEU A 33 0.75 2.35 -2.80
C LEU A 33 1.13 3.41 -3.83
N ARG A 34 2.09 4.27 -3.48
CA ARG A 34 2.56 5.32 -4.37
C ARG A 34 4.06 5.53 -4.22
N PHE A 35 4.78 5.41 -5.32
CA PHE A 35 6.19 5.80 -5.36
C PHE A 35 6.29 7.33 -5.37
N GLU A 36 7.11 7.90 -4.48
CA GLU A 36 7.55 9.30 -4.56
C GLU A 36 8.81 9.43 -5.42
N ASP A 37 9.69 8.45 -5.32
CA ASP A 37 10.86 8.28 -6.18
C ASP A 37 10.98 6.81 -6.59
N LEU A 38 11.45 6.56 -7.82
CA LEU A 38 11.61 5.23 -8.38
C LEU A 38 12.62 5.25 -9.53
N SER A 39 13.77 4.64 -9.31
CA SER A 39 14.74 4.31 -10.34
C SER A 39 15.44 3.03 -9.94
N LEU A 40 15.17 1.92 -10.61
CA LEU A 40 15.83 0.64 -10.29
C LEU A 40 16.89 0.29 -11.32
N GLY A 41 17.84 -0.51 -10.90
CA GLY A 41 18.72 -1.20 -11.83
C GLY A 41 18.00 -2.19 -12.71
N CYS A 42 18.58 -2.53 -13.86
CA CYS A 42 17.89 -3.40 -14.82
C CYS A 42 17.83 -4.87 -14.41
N THR A 43 18.70 -5.28 -13.49
CA THR A 43 18.64 -6.60 -12.84
C THR A 43 17.84 -6.56 -11.54
N ASP A 44 17.58 -5.37 -11.01
CA ASP A 44 16.87 -5.20 -9.75
C ASP A 44 15.36 -5.33 -9.99
N HIS A 45 14.69 -6.01 -9.06
CA HIS A 45 13.25 -6.24 -9.12
C HIS A 45 12.60 -5.87 -7.80
N PHE A 46 11.53 -5.08 -7.87
CA PHE A 46 10.62 -4.81 -6.76
C PHE A 46 9.24 -5.36 -7.11
N VAL A 47 8.92 -6.53 -6.57
CA VAL A 47 7.69 -7.28 -6.86
C VAL A 47 6.65 -7.04 -5.78
N ILE A 48 5.43 -6.71 -6.20
CA ILE A 48 4.29 -6.41 -5.32
C ILE A 48 3.27 -7.55 -5.40
N PHE A 49 2.86 -8.06 -4.23
CA PHE A 49 1.84 -9.08 -4.06
C PHE A 49 0.69 -8.52 -3.21
N ASP A 50 -0.54 -8.68 -3.69
CA ASP A 50 -1.75 -8.30 -2.96
C ASP A 50 -2.19 -9.47 -2.07
N GLY A 51 -1.51 -9.61 -0.93
CA GLY A 51 -1.73 -10.71 -0.01
C GLY A 51 -0.57 -10.89 0.99
N PRO A 52 -0.70 -11.86 1.91
CA PRO A 52 0.23 -12.04 3.03
C PRO A 52 1.54 -12.75 2.68
N HIS A 53 1.73 -13.24 1.44
CA HIS A 53 2.91 -14.00 1.05
C HIS A 53 3.42 -13.61 -0.34
N ALA A 54 4.74 -13.70 -0.55
CA ALA A 54 5.40 -13.49 -1.84
C ALA A 54 5.30 -14.73 -2.77
N ILE A 55 4.11 -15.29 -2.91
CA ILE A 55 3.85 -16.53 -3.66
C ILE A 55 2.68 -16.32 -4.63
N GLY A 56 2.81 -16.85 -5.84
CA GLY A 56 1.75 -16.83 -6.84
C GLY A 56 1.83 -15.63 -7.78
N LYS A 57 0.68 -15.17 -8.28
CA LYS A 57 0.59 -14.09 -9.26
C LYS A 57 0.91 -12.75 -8.60
N SER A 58 1.98 -12.10 -9.06
CA SER A 58 2.28 -10.73 -8.65
C SER A 58 1.23 -9.75 -9.19
N ARG A 59 1.00 -8.69 -8.42
CA ARG A 59 0.23 -7.53 -8.85
C ARG A 59 1.02 -6.66 -9.81
N MET A 60 2.32 -6.51 -9.54
CA MET A 60 3.26 -5.73 -10.33
C MET A 60 4.69 -6.26 -10.12
N ASP A 61 5.51 -6.20 -11.16
CA ASP A 61 6.95 -6.45 -11.10
C ASP A 61 7.66 -5.22 -11.66
N VAL A 62 8.26 -4.43 -10.76
CA VAL A 62 8.89 -3.14 -11.07
C VAL A 62 10.39 -3.37 -11.29
N SER A 63 10.92 -2.77 -12.35
CA SER A 63 12.31 -2.88 -12.81
C SER A 63 12.76 -1.57 -13.47
N CYS A 64 13.97 -1.49 -14.03
CA CYS A 64 14.50 -0.27 -14.67
C CYS A 64 13.67 0.29 -15.84
N GLN A 65 12.77 -0.51 -16.42
CA GLN A 65 11.86 -0.05 -17.49
C GLN A 65 10.71 0.81 -16.94
N HIS A 66 10.55 0.83 -15.62
CA HIS A 66 9.48 1.52 -14.95
C HIS A 66 9.99 2.78 -14.26
N ASN A 67 9.13 3.80 -14.22
CA ASN A 67 9.31 4.99 -13.40
C ASN A 67 8.02 5.27 -12.63
N ARG A 68 8.06 6.29 -11.77
CA ARG A 68 6.90 6.69 -10.95
C ARG A 68 5.61 6.84 -11.76
N THR A 69 5.70 7.47 -12.93
CA THR A 69 4.53 7.75 -13.78
C THR A 69 3.99 6.49 -14.44
N SER A 70 4.87 5.56 -14.86
CA SER A 70 4.44 4.32 -15.53
C SER A 70 3.83 3.31 -14.56
N VAL A 71 4.27 3.27 -13.30
CA VAL A 71 3.65 2.42 -12.26
C VAL A 71 2.35 3.05 -11.75
N GLY A 72 2.35 4.36 -11.53
CA GLY A 72 1.19 5.08 -11.00
C GLY A 72 0.87 4.73 -9.55
N THR A 73 -0.39 4.91 -9.18
CA THR A 73 -0.91 4.54 -7.85
C THR A 73 -1.57 3.18 -7.92
N LEU A 74 -1.24 2.30 -6.99
CA LEU A 74 -1.82 0.96 -6.88
C LEU A 74 -2.68 0.87 -5.63
N PHE A 75 -3.73 0.05 -5.67
CA PHE A 75 -4.59 -0.24 -4.54
C PHE A 75 -4.67 -1.74 -4.32
N THR A 76 -4.59 -2.17 -3.06
CA THR A 76 -4.82 -3.57 -2.67
C THR A 76 -6.31 -3.89 -2.65
N GLN A 77 -6.63 -5.17 -2.81
CA GLN A 77 -7.96 -5.75 -2.63
C GLN A 77 -8.05 -6.53 -1.31
N SER A 78 -6.95 -6.63 -0.59
CA SER A 78 -6.86 -7.20 0.75
C SER A 78 -6.29 -6.19 1.75
N ASN A 79 -6.36 -6.54 3.03
CA ASN A 79 -5.70 -5.80 4.13
C ASN A 79 -4.20 -6.13 4.26
N TYR A 80 -3.64 -6.86 3.29
CA TYR A 80 -2.23 -7.23 3.24
C TYR A 80 -1.58 -6.72 1.95
N VAL A 81 -0.30 -6.41 2.05
CA VAL A 81 0.58 -6.29 0.87
C VAL A 81 1.91 -6.91 1.21
N THR A 82 2.45 -7.73 0.31
CA THR A 82 3.80 -8.27 0.43
C THR A 82 4.68 -7.74 -0.69
N PHE A 83 5.87 -7.30 -0.35
CA PHE A 83 6.91 -6.89 -1.28
C PHE A 83 8.04 -7.89 -1.28
N LYS A 84 8.59 -8.14 -2.46
CA LYS A 84 9.86 -8.83 -2.64
C LYS A 84 10.81 -7.90 -3.40
N TYR A 85 11.90 -7.49 -2.77
CA TYR A 85 12.95 -6.72 -3.40
C TYR A 85 14.21 -7.58 -3.57
N THR A 86 14.72 -7.63 -4.79
CA THR A 86 15.94 -8.38 -5.12
C THR A 86 16.88 -7.51 -5.93
N THR A 87 18.14 -7.44 -5.51
CA THR A 87 19.20 -6.73 -6.23
C THR A 87 20.31 -7.67 -6.66
N ASP A 88 21.06 -7.29 -7.67
CA ASP A 88 22.28 -8.00 -8.06
C ASP A 88 23.50 -7.53 -7.25
N THR A 89 24.67 -8.09 -7.54
CA THR A 89 25.92 -7.72 -6.86
C THR A 89 26.54 -6.43 -7.39
N LEU A 90 25.95 -5.80 -8.41
CA LEU A 90 26.50 -4.61 -9.06
C LEU A 90 25.97 -3.36 -8.37
N ARG A 91 26.89 -2.56 -7.83
CA ARG A 91 26.51 -1.29 -7.23
C ARG A 91 26.11 -0.30 -8.31
N GLN A 92 24.89 0.20 -8.20
CA GLN A 92 24.34 1.20 -9.12
C GLN A 92 24.12 2.51 -8.37
N THR A 93 24.83 3.55 -8.79
CA THR A 93 24.65 4.90 -8.24
C THR A 93 23.32 5.45 -8.68
N ASN A 94 22.45 5.81 -7.74
CA ASN A 94 21.06 6.28 -7.96
C ASN A 94 20.04 5.17 -8.28
N SER A 95 20.33 3.90 -7.97
CA SER A 95 19.28 2.88 -7.89
C SER A 95 18.60 2.95 -6.51
N GLY A 96 17.29 2.96 -6.48
CA GLY A 96 16.49 3.07 -5.26
C GLY A 96 15.04 3.47 -5.49
N PHE A 97 14.29 3.55 -4.39
CA PHE A 97 12.92 4.02 -4.40
C PHE A 97 12.50 4.59 -3.05
N THR A 98 11.45 5.41 -3.08
CA THR A 98 10.67 5.78 -1.90
C THR A 98 9.23 5.41 -2.16
N LEU A 99 8.70 4.47 -1.39
CA LEU A 99 7.32 4.00 -1.47
C LEU A 99 6.53 4.51 -0.27
N ILE A 100 5.39 5.13 -0.54
CA ILE A 100 4.41 5.54 0.47
C ILE A 100 3.27 4.53 0.44
N LEU A 101 2.97 3.97 1.60
CA LEU A 101 1.82 3.11 1.86
C LEU A 101 0.82 3.91 2.69
N THR A 102 -0.39 4.02 2.20
CA THR A 102 -1.46 4.72 2.92
C THR A 102 -2.58 3.75 3.23
N ALA A 103 -2.87 3.53 4.50
CA ALA A 103 -4.03 2.75 4.91
C ALA A 103 -5.30 3.58 4.77
N PHE A 104 -6.35 3.00 4.17
CA PHE A 104 -7.65 3.65 4.07
C PHE A 104 -8.77 2.62 4.27
N GLN A 105 -9.86 3.06 4.88
CA GLN A 105 -11.06 2.24 5.02
C GLN A 105 -11.97 2.48 3.81
N ALA A 106 -12.34 1.42 3.09
CA ALA A 106 -13.38 1.56 2.08
C ALA A 106 -14.73 1.58 2.78
N PHE A 107 -15.46 2.69 2.65
CA PHE A 107 -16.87 2.69 3.04
C PHE A 107 -17.63 1.79 2.08
N ARG A 108 -18.12 0.64 2.56
CA ARG A 108 -19.08 -0.16 1.78
C ARG A 108 -20.37 0.63 1.65
N ILE A 109 -20.53 1.36 0.55
CA ILE A 109 -21.83 1.96 0.15
C ILE A 109 -22.75 0.88 -0.45
N ALA A 110 -22.50 -0.41 -0.22
CA ALA A 110 -23.42 -1.46 -0.65
C ALA A 110 -24.71 -1.47 0.18
N HIS A 111 -24.63 -1.18 1.50
CA HIS A 111 -25.81 -1.19 2.37
C HIS A 111 -26.58 0.15 2.43
N LEU A 112 -25.98 1.24 1.93
CA LEU A 112 -26.65 2.54 1.90
C LEU A 112 -27.64 2.64 0.73
N PHE A 113 -27.43 1.90 -0.36
CA PHE A 113 -28.41 1.88 -1.46
C PHE A 113 -29.64 1.05 -1.09
N ASP A 114 -29.48 -0.13 -0.48
CA ASP A 114 -30.61 -0.99 -0.09
C ASP A 114 -31.52 -0.34 0.97
N ALA A 115 -30.96 0.46 1.89
CA ALA A 115 -31.75 1.16 2.91
C ALA A 115 -32.45 2.43 2.41
N LEU A 116 -32.03 2.99 1.26
CA LEU A 116 -32.59 4.23 0.71
C LEU A 116 -33.62 4.00 -0.40
N THR A 117 -33.65 2.82 -1.02
CA THR A 117 -34.62 2.48 -2.08
C THR A 117 -36.03 2.19 -1.56
N ASP A 118 -36.20 1.81 -0.30
CA ASP A 118 -37.50 1.45 0.26
C ASP A 118 -38.28 2.62 0.89
N VAL A 119 -37.67 3.81 1.04
CA VAL A 119 -38.27 4.90 1.85
C VAL A 119 -38.44 6.23 1.10
N ILE A 120 -37.86 6.43 -0.10
CA ILE A 120 -37.84 7.75 -0.75
C ILE A 120 -38.45 7.72 -2.16
N PRO A 121 -39.61 8.36 -2.40
CA PRO A 121 -40.11 8.63 -3.75
C PRO A 121 -39.11 9.49 -4.54
N SER A 122 -38.97 9.22 -5.82
CA SER A 122 -37.94 9.70 -6.77
C SER A 122 -37.74 11.21 -6.92
N SER A 123 -38.39 12.07 -6.13
CA SER A 123 -38.33 13.53 -6.25
C SER A 123 -37.47 14.25 -5.19
N LEU A 124 -36.94 13.55 -4.18
CA LEU A 124 -36.22 14.18 -3.04
C LEU A 124 -34.77 13.71 -2.82
N SER A 125 -34.21 12.91 -3.73
CA SER A 125 -32.91 12.22 -3.56
C SER A 125 -31.68 13.13 -3.40
N THR A 126 -31.75 14.42 -3.72
CA THR A 126 -30.55 15.27 -3.79
C THR A 126 -30.25 16.03 -2.49
N VAL A 127 -31.21 16.18 -1.57
CA VAL A 127 -31.07 17.13 -0.45
C VAL A 127 -30.62 16.47 0.86
N LEU A 128 -30.91 15.18 1.09
CA LEU A 128 -30.68 14.53 2.39
C LEU A 128 -29.30 13.86 2.57
N LEU A 129 -28.53 13.68 1.50
CA LEU A 129 -27.21 13.02 1.57
C LEU A 129 -26.12 13.84 2.29
N ARG A 130 -26.36 15.13 2.59
CA ARG A 130 -25.35 15.98 3.24
C ARG A 130 -25.30 15.87 4.78
N ASN A 131 -26.33 15.36 5.45
CA ASN A 131 -26.47 15.55 6.91
C ASN A 131 -26.34 14.27 7.77
N VAL A 132 -26.02 13.10 7.20
CA VAL A 132 -26.00 11.83 7.95
C VAL A 132 -24.59 11.30 8.25
N LEU A 133 -23.53 11.90 7.69
CA LEU A 133 -22.15 11.51 8.03
C LEU A 133 -21.68 12.24 9.29
N HIS A 134 -22.19 11.83 10.45
CA HIS A 134 -21.48 12.06 11.71
C HIS A 134 -20.20 11.19 11.68
N PRO A 135 -19.02 11.74 11.99
CA PRO A 135 -17.83 10.92 12.13
C PRO A 135 -17.98 10.09 13.41
N LEU A 136 -18.14 8.78 13.27
CA LEU A 136 -17.88 7.87 14.37
C LEU A 136 -16.40 8.04 14.76
N GLU A 137 -16.15 8.45 16.00
CA GLU A 137 -14.83 8.43 16.61
C GLU A 137 -14.29 7.00 16.57
N VAL A 138 -13.31 6.78 15.70
CA VAL A 138 -12.53 5.55 15.62
C VAL A 138 -11.37 5.71 16.61
N PRO A 139 -11.09 4.72 17.49
CA PRO A 139 -10.03 4.83 18.48
C PRO A 139 -8.66 5.05 17.83
N PRO A 140 -7.73 5.78 18.49
CA PRO A 140 -6.50 6.33 17.89
C PRO A 140 -5.37 5.30 17.67
N PHE A 141 -5.68 4.03 17.51
CA PHE A 141 -4.66 2.99 17.30
C PHE A 141 -5.03 2.12 16.11
N THR A 142 -4.99 2.71 14.92
CA THR A 142 -4.65 1.95 13.72
C THR A 142 -3.16 2.21 13.47
N SER A 143 -2.40 1.19 13.12
CA SER A 143 -1.01 1.36 12.72
C SER A 143 -0.75 0.29 11.69
N ILE A 144 -0.16 0.65 10.56
CA ILE A 144 0.29 -0.34 9.59
C ILE A 144 1.36 -1.19 10.27
N VAL A 145 1.14 -2.50 10.38
CA VAL A 145 2.10 -3.42 10.98
C VAL A 145 2.96 -4.02 9.88
N ALA A 146 4.27 -3.95 10.04
CA ALA A 146 5.22 -4.61 9.15
C ALA A 146 5.74 -5.90 9.77
N HIS A 147 5.73 -6.99 8.99
CA HIS A 147 6.37 -8.25 9.32
C HIS A 147 7.54 -8.49 8.35
N ILE A 148 8.72 -8.66 8.92
CA ILE A 148 9.98 -8.80 8.17
C ILE A 148 10.40 -10.26 8.21
N GLN A 149 10.38 -10.93 7.05
CA GLN A 149 10.70 -12.36 6.98
C GLN A 149 12.21 -12.64 6.82
N ASN A 150 13.04 -11.63 6.52
CA ASN A 150 14.49 -11.78 6.40
C ASN A 150 15.24 -10.68 7.18
N LEU A 151 16.05 -11.06 8.18
CA LEU A 151 16.73 -10.13 9.08
C LEU A 151 17.86 -9.32 8.41
N ASN A 152 18.34 -9.72 7.23
CA ASN A 152 19.31 -8.93 6.44
C ASN A 152 18.77 -7.53 6.09
N LEU A 153 17.45 -7.33 6.17
CA LEU A 153 16.78 -6.03 6.01
C LEU A 153 17.15 -4.98 7.06
N LEU A 154 17.57 -5.36 8.26
CA LEU A 154 18.01 -4.40 9.29
C LEU A 154 19.46 -3.93 9.08
N LEU A 155 20.18 -4.58 8.16
CA LEU A 155 21.59 -4.29 7.83
C LEU A 155 21.75 -3.64 6.45
N ALA A 156 20.79 -3.86 5.55
CA ALA A 156 20.60 -3.02 4.36
C ALA A 156 20.01 -1.67 4.79
N ASP A 157 20.33 -0.58 4.09
CA ASP A 157 19.92 0.79 4.44
C ASP A 157 18.39 1.05 4.26
N PHE A 158 17.54 0.08 4.63
CA PHE A 158 16.09 0.18 4.63
C PHE A 158 15.61 1.02 5.80
N GLU A 159 15.15 2.23 5.49
CA GLU A 159 14.46 3.06 6.47
C GLU A 159 12.95 2.86 6.38
N MET A 160 12.36 2.46 7.51
CA MET A 160 10.91 2.36 7.66
C MET A 160 10.44 3.37 8.71
N PHE A 161 9.51 4.24 8.30
CA PHE A 161 8.85 5.19 9.19
C PHE A 161 7.35 4.97 9.16
N ILE A 162 6.72 4.91 10.34
CA ILE A 162 5.27 4.86 10.52
C ILE A 162 4.88 6.14 11.26
N PHE A 163 4.00 6.95 10.67
CA PHE A 163 3.59 8.25 11.20
C PHE A 163 2.17 8.24 11.76
#